data_AF-A0A7V6DE06-F1
#
_entry.id   AF-A0A7V6DE06-F1
#
_cell.length_a   1.000
_cell.length_b   1.000
_cell.length_c   1.000
_cell.angle_alpha   90.00
_cell.angle_beta   90.00
_cell.angle_gamma   90.00
#
_symmetry.space_group_name_H-M   'P 1'
#
loop_
_entity.id
_entity.type
_entity.pdbx_description
1 polymer ?
#
loop_
_entity_poly.entity_id
_entity_poly.type
_entity_poly.pdbx_seq_one_letter_code
_entity_poly.pdbx_strand_id
1 'polypeptide(L)'
;MGEAGRRGGAFRRADPGCLPVAVGAPRRPGEGGDPAPHRDARDLGDAGQFGRVIVRTIVGRLSDLRLRELFKLLASAEVEGRLLIDTPAGHAELLVRGGEVCGQVTPPIVVAYTTRSGSFSFRPEAVVGQGWMPTDDFLLLVETRAGATEGAAAGGEAEARVVRGVDPLGELRESLSEIPIGQAATRVAVITADPRPYRAMEGEWRRRGWMAEVFQEPRWPEGVPPDALVLHLPASGTLAGQEALWLALARQASAQVPPVPTLWIGGLADAELRHEAIGAGVDFLLPAPMGEVGESARRFREEVTILLERLLSRRAVLAETAAEAFRDYFLALHIDASPAELRASLLRAAATSFERGVLLAVRPTAFETLGGFGLGAACPRQLPRGIAALEQAVTVRRAIRCAELDASLREDLAAALPAGCGADGEILPLFAGNECVGLFLGIQPLRPGESTAALAMLFARSGAVVQH
;
A
#
# COMPACT_ATOMS: atom_id res chain seq x y z
N MET A 1 43.28 25.49 -48.39
CA MET A 1 44.72 25.14 -48.23
C MET A 1 44.82 24.46 -46.88
N GLY A 2 44.82 23.13 -46.75
CA GLY A 2 45.80 22.12 -47.17
C GLY A 2 46.13 21.33 -45.88
N GLU A 3 45.59 20.12 -45.69
CA GLU A 3 46.29 18.81 -45.74
C GLU A 3 47.61 18.78 -44.96
N ALA A 4 48.00 17.82 -44.12
CA ALA A 4 47.61 16.43 -43.82
C ALA A 4 48.14 16.09 -42.40
N GLY A 5 47.64 15.10 -41.65
CA GLY A 5 48.06 13.72 -41.83
C GLY A 5 47.66 12.83 -40.64
N ARG A 6 47.12 11.66 -40.97
CA ARG A 6 46.64 10.58 -40.09
C ARG A 6 47.78 9.64 -39.65
N ARG A 7 47.46 8.86 -38.60
CA ARG A 7 47.78 7.43 -38.27
C ARG A 7 48.52 7.32 -36.91
N GLY A 8 48.19 6.41 -36.00
CA GLY A 8 47.19 5.34 -35.98
C GLY A 8 47.41 4.38 -34.77
N GLY A 9 46.41 3.52 -34.52
CA GLY A 9 46.49 2.31 -33.69
C GLY A 9 45.75 2.40 -32.34
N ALA A 10 44.85 1.50 -31.94
CA ALA A 10 44.24 0.36 -32.60
C ALA A 10 42.94 0.02 -31.85
N PHE A 11 41.80 0.04 -32.54
CA PHE A 11 40.58 -0.69 -32.17
C PHE A 11 40.76 -2.14 -32.58
N ARG A 12 40.49 -3.10 -31.68
CA ARG A 12 40.20 -4.50 -32.06
C ARG A 12 38.70 -4.74 -31.91
N ARG A 13 38.05 -5.00 -33.05
CA ARG A 13 36.80 -5.77 -33.17
C ARG A 13 37.18 -7.17 -33.66
N ALA A 14 36.57 -8.20 -33.10
CA ALA A 14 36.10 -9.40 -33.80
C ALA A 14 35.14 -10.19 -32.90
N ASP A 15 33.86 -10.18 -33.28
CA ASP A 15 32.82 -11.19 -33.02
C ASP A 15 33.21 -12.58 -33.61
N PRO A 16 32.36 -13.64 -33.66
CA PRO A 16 31.14 -14.02 -32.91
C PRO A 16 31.18 -15.50 -32.41
N GLY A 17 30.20 -15.90 -31.59
CA GLY A 17 29.57 -17.23 -31.69
C GLY A 17 29.94 -18.32 -30.66
N CYS A 18 28.89 -18.79 -29.98
CA CYS A 18 28.49 -20.20 -29.80
C CYS A 18 28.15 -20.60 -28.35
N LEU A 19 26.88 -20.98 -28.20
CA LEU A 19 26.28 -21.70 -27.07
C LEU A 19 26.90 -23.12 -26.91
N PRO A 20 26.67 -23.79 -25.76
CA PRO A 20 27.47 -24.94 -25.32
C PRO A 20 26.91 -26.29 -25.81
N VAL A 21 27.78 -27.22 -26.22
CA VAL A 21 27.49 -28.65 -26.49
C VAL A 21 28.77 -29.45 -26.21
N ALA A 22 28.87 -30.19 -25.10
CA ALA A 22 28.57 -31.63 -24.88
C ALA A 22 29.68 -32.63 -25.31
N VAL A 23 29.87 -33.68 -24.50
CA VAL A 23 30.12 -35.13 -24.77
C VAL A 23 30.80 -35.73 -23.52
N GLY A 24 30.37 -36.84 -22.89
CA GLY A 24 29.41 -37.86 -23.28
C GLY A 24 28.99 -38.83 -22.14
N ALA A 25 27.94 -39.59 -22.42
CA ALA A 25 27.28 -40.66 -21.64
C ALA A 25 28.14 -41.97 -21.59
N PRO A 26 27.69 -43.17 -21.07
CA PRO A 26 26.36 -43.61 -20.60
C PRO A 26 26.30 -44.57 -19.36
N ARG A 27 25.09 -44.79 -18.79
CA ARG A 27 24.39 -46.11 -18.57
C ARG A 27 23.24 -46.05 -17.53
N ARG A 28 22.11 -46.70 -17.87
CA ARG A 28 21.02 -47.25 -17.00
C ARG A 28 21.30 -48.77 -16.75
N PRO A 29 20.53 -49.61 -15.99
CA PRO A 29 19.19 -49.47 -15.36
C PRO A 29 18.97 -50.15 -13.96
N GLY A 30 17.73 -50.06 -13.43
CA GLY A 30 17.12 -50.88 -12.34
C GLY A 30 16.76 -50.04 -11.09
N GLU A 31 15.62 -50.09 -10.40
CA GLU A 31 14.38 -50.90 -10.28
C GLU A 31 13.33 -49.94 -9.65
N GLY A 32 12.00 -50.09 -9.60
CA GLY A 32 11.03 -51.16 -9.82
C GLY A 32 9.64 -50.57 -9.49
N GLY A 33 8.59 -51.09 -10.11
CA GLY A 33 7.22 -50.54 -10.09
C GLY A 33 6.33 -50.95 -8.90
N ASP A 34 5.19 -50.26 -8.83
CA ASP A 34 3.97 -50.48 -8.03
C ASP A 34 3.35 -51.89 -8.21
N PRO A 35 2.50 -52.43 -7.28
CA PRO A 35 1.10 -51.94 -7.10
C PRO A 35 0.42 -52.11 -5.70
N ALA A 36 -0.75 -51.47 -5.53
CA ALA A 36 -1.71 -51.47 -4.41
C ALA A 36 -2.43 -52.85 -4.16
N PRO A 37 -3.28 -53.09 -3.11
CA PRO A 37 -4.63 -52.47 -2.94
C PRO A 37 -5.25 -52.36 -1.51
N HIS A 38 -6.49 -51.83 -1.48
CA HIS A 38 -7.47 -51.58 -0.38
C HIS A 38 -8.22 -52.80 0.21
N ARG A 39 -8.95 -52.54 1.33
CA ARG A 39 -10.13 -53.22 1.98
C ARG A 39 -9.83 -54.15 3.16
N ASP A 40 -10.65 -54.31 4.21
CA ASP A 40 -11.87 -53.70 4.81
C ASP A 40 -12.15 -54.43 6.15
N ALA A 41 -13.04 -53.87 6.99
CA ALA A 41 -13.98 -54.56 7.91
C ALA A 41 -13.46 -55.02 9.30
N ARG A 42 -14.00 -54.46 10.41
CA ARG A 42 -15.17 -54.93 11.23
C ARG A 42 -14.69 -55.67 12.49
N ASP A 43 -15.33 -55.69 13.67
CA ASP A 43 -16.53 -55.08 14.26
C ASP A 43 -16.59 -55.50 15.75
N LEU A 44 -17.46 -54.83 16.52
CA LEU A 44 -18.22 -55.32 17.71
C LEU A 44 -17.56 -55.46 19.10
N GLY A 45 -18.18 -54.79 20.08
CA GLY A 45 -18.07 -55.06 21.51
C GLY A 45 -18.77 -54.01 22.39
N ASP A 46 -20.04 -54.27 22.71
CA ASP A 46 -21.04 -53.43 23.40
C ASP A 46 -20.94 -53.46 24.95
N ALA A 47 -21.67 -52.54 25.60
CA ALA A 47 -22.20 -52.53 26.98
C ALA A 47 -21.34 -52.08 28.21
N GLY A 48 -21.43 -50.78 28.52
CA GLY A 48 -21.90 -50.16 29.79
C GLY A 48 -21.42 -50.61 31.20
N GLN A 49 -20.80 -49.69 31.97
CA GLN A 49 -21.36 -49.13 33.23
C GLN A 49 -20.47 -48.02 33.83
N PHE A 50 -21.14 -46.98 34.33
CA PHE A 50 -20.64 -45.69 34.83
C PHE A 50 -19.70 -45.78 36.05
N GLY A 51 -18.78 -44.82 36.19
CA GLY A 51 -18.27 -44.45 37.52
C GLY A 51 -16.85 -43.88 37.65
N ARG A 52 -16.42 -42.95 36.79
CA ARG A 52 -15.42 -41.91 37.11
C ARG A 52 -15.38 -40.94 35.95
N VAL A 53 -15.95 -39.75 36.10
CA VAL A 53 -15.64 -38.65 35.18
C VAL A 53 -14.16 -38.33 35.42
N ILE A 54 -13.29 -38.87 34.57
CA ILE A 54 -11.91 -38.43 34.48
C ILE A 54 -12.01 -37.01 33.90
N VAL A 55 -12.11 -36.01 34.76
CA VAL A 55 -12.14 -34.62 34.32
C VAL A 55 -10.75 -34.32 33.77
N ARG A 56 -10.63 -34.30 32.45
CA ARG A 56 -9.36 -34.07 31.75
C ARG A 56 -8.93 -32.63 32.02
N THR A 57 -7.65 -32.44 32.33
CA THR A 57 -7.00 -31.12 32.33
C THR A 57 -7.31 -30.41 31.01
N ILE A 58 -7.84 -29.19 31.09
CA ILE A 58 -8.12 -28.38 29.91
C ILE A 58 -6.83 -27.61 29.61
N VAL A 59 -6.20 -27.92 28.49
CA VAL A 59 -4.99 -27.24 28.02
C VAL A 59 -5.32 -26.48 26.75
N GLY A 60 -4.83 -25.25 26.65
CA GLY A 60 -5.02 -24.43 25.46
C GLY A 60 -3.93 -23.36 25.31
N ARG A 61 -3.98 -22.65 24.20
CA ARG A 61 -3.11 -21.50 23.94
C ARG A 61 -3.87 -20.21 24.17
N LEU A 62 -3.18 -19.20 24.69
CA LEU A 62 -3.74 -17.86 24.87
C LEU A 62 -3.95 -17.11 23.55
N SER A 63 -3.37 -17.61 22.45
CA SER A 63 -3.66 -17.16 21.08
C SER A 63 -5.09 -17.49 20.66
N ASP A 64 -5.60 -18.63 21.13
CA ASP A 64 -6.86 -19.21 20.68
C ASP A 64 -8.03 -18.83 21.61
N LEU A 65 -7.73 -18.57 22.89
CA LEU A 65 -8.69 -18.15 23.90
C LEU A 65 -8.05 -17.12 24.84
N ARG A 66 -8.52 -15.87 24.78
CA ARG A 66 -7.94 -14.78 25.58
C ARG A 66 -8.19 -15.00 27.06
N LEU A 67 -7.35 -14.42 27.91
CA LEU A 67 -7.46 -14.57 29.36
C LEU A 67 -8.86 -14.17 29.90
N ARG A 68 -9.44 -13.07 29.39
CA ARG A 68 -10.79 -12.64 29.75
C ARG A 68 -11.89 -13.61 29.27
N GLU A 69 -11.71 -14.21 28.10
CA GLU A 69 -12.65 -15.19 27.54
C GLU A 69 -12.56 -16.52 28.29
N LEU A 70 -11.35 -16.93 28.67
CA LEU A 70 -11.09 -18.08 29.52
C LEU A 70 -11.79 -17.93 30.87
N PHE A 71 -11.63 -16.79 31.56
CA PHE A 71 -12.32 -16.57 32.83
C PHE A 71 -13.85 -16.53 32.68
N LYS A 72 -14.38 -15.94 31.61
CA LYS A 72 -15.82 -15.99 31.32
C LYS A 72 -16.31 -17.43 31.15
N LEU A 73 -15.56 -18.25 30.41
CA LEU A 73 -15.89 -19.66 30.20
C LEU A 73 -15.86 -20.44 31.52
N LEU A 74 -14.85 -20.23 32.36
CA LEU A 74 -14.75 -20.86 33.68
C LEU A 74 -15.88 -20.41 34.62
N ALA A 75 -16.26 -19.14 34.57
CA ALA A 75 -17.37 -18.60 35.35
C ALA A 75 -18.72 -19.16 34.87
N SER A 76 -18.98 -19.18 33.56
CA SER A 76 -20.22 -19.71 32.99
C SER A 76 -20.39 -21.22 33.19
N ALA A 77 -19.28 -21.96 33.29
CA ALA A 77 -19.30 -23.39 33.57
C ALA A 77 -19.42 -23.70 35.08
N GLU A 78 -19.45 -22.69 35.95
CA GLU A 78 -19.47 -22.81 37.42
C GLU A 78 -18.40 -23.78 37.96
N VAL A 79 -17.23 -23.79 37.32
CA VAL A 79 -16.15 -24.73 37.67
C VAL A 79 -15.27 -24.21 38.79
N GLU A 80 -14.67 -25.15 39.51
CA GLU A 80 -13.69 -24.93 40.56
C GLU A 80 -12.38 -25.66 40.20
N GLY A 81 -11.24 -25.00 40.35
CA GLY A 81 -9.95 -25.60 40.01
C GLY A 81 -8.75 -24.66 40.00
N ARG A 82 -7.59 -25.23 39.66
CA ARG A 82 -6.33 -24.51 39.48
C ARG A 82 -6.10 -24.14 38.03
N LEU A 83 -5.85 -22.86 37.78
CA LEU A 83 -5.46 -22.32 36.49
C LEU A 83 -3.96 -22.01 36.48
N LEU A 84 -3.20 -22.74 35.66
CA LEU A 84 -1.79 -22.48 35.40
C LEU A 84 -1.65 -21.70 34.10
N ILE A 85 -0.81 -20.66 34.11
CA ILE A 85 -0.53 -19.79 32.98
C ILE A 85 0.98 -19.75 32.76
N ASP A 86 1.40 -20.15 31.57
CA ASP A 86 2.80 -20.20 31.16
C ASP A 86 3.04 -19.20 30.04
N THR A 87 3.90 -18.22 30.27
CA THR A 87 4.23 -17.15 29.31
C THR A 87 5.74 -16.97 29.20
N PRO A 88 6.24 -16.19 28.22
CA PRO A 88 7.65 -15.81 28.16
C PRO A 88 8.15 -15.06 29.42
N ALA A 89 7.25 -14.44 30.19
CA ALA A 89 7.57 -13.75 31.44
C ALA A 89 7.60 -14.68 32.67
N GLY A 90 7.34 -15.97 32.48
CA GLY A 90 7.37 -17.00 33.53
C GLY A 90 6.04 -17.70 33.74
N HIS A 91 5.91 -18.33 34.90
CA HIS A 91 4.78 -19.17 35.28
C HIS A 91 3.93 -18.49 36.35
N ALA A 92 2.60 -18.58 36.24
CA ALA A 92 1.66 -18.11 37.25
C ALA A 92 0.58 -19.16 37.54
N GLU A 93 0.14 -19.20 38.80
CA GLU A 93 -0.91 -20.08 39.28
C GLU A 93 -2.01 -19.24 39.93
N LEU A 94 -3.26 -19.52 39.55
CA LEU A 94 -4.47 -18.88 40.06
C LEU A 94 -5.47 -19.95 40.48
N LEU A 95 -6.19 -19.71 41.58
CA LEU A 95 -7.33 -20.53 41.99
C LEU A 95 -8.60 -19.88 41.44
N VAL A 96 -9.49 -20.67 40.84
CA VAL A 96 -10.75 -20.19 40.26
C VAL A 96 -11.91 -20.97 40.87
N ARG A 97 -12.97 -20.27 41.26
CA ARG A 97 -14.20 -20.88 41.79
C ARG A 97 -15.41 -20.01 41.44
N GLY A 98 -16.31 -20.50 40.59
CA GLY A 98 -17.64 -19.90 40.40
C GLY A 98 -17.65 -18.40 40.10
N GLY A 99 -16.72 -17.92 39.26
CA GLY A 99 -16.60 -16.50 38.91
C GLY A 99 -15.73 -15.67 39.86
N GLU A 100 -15.15 -16.27 40.89
CA GLU A 100 -14.13 -15.68 41.76
C GLU A 100 -12.73 -16.20 41.42
N VAL A 101 -11.73 -15.35 41.61
CA VAL A 101 -10.31 -15.67 41.43
C VAL A 101 -9.57 -15.40 42.74
N CYS A 102 -8.68 -16.30 43.11
CA CYS A 102 -7.75 -16.14 44.23
C CYS A 102 -6.32 -16.31 43.71
N GLY A 103 -5.55 -15.23 43.77
CA GLY A 103 -4.15 -15.20 43.33
C GLY A 103 -3.63 -13.76 43.19
N GLN A 104 -2.33 -13.62 42.97
CA GLN A 104 -1.70 -12.30 42.80
C GLN A 104 -1.56 -11.94 41.33
N VAL A 105 -1.69 -10.65 41.01
CA VAL A 105 -1.34 -10.14 39.68
C VAL A 105 0.19 -10.12 39.55
N THR A 106 0.72 -11.08 38.81
CA THR A 106 2.16 -11.26 38.53
C THR A 106 2.50 -10.91 37.08
N PRO A 107 3.78 -10.67 36.73
CA PRO A 107 4.17 -10.36 35.35
C PRO A 107 3.69 -11.37 34.29
N PRO A 108 3.69 -12.71 34.53
CA PRO A 108 3.11 -13.66 33.59
C PRO A 108 1.62 -13.44 33.31
N ILE A 109 0.85 -13.00 34.31
CA ILE A 109 -0.59 -12.74 34.14
C ILE A 109 -0.81 -11.47 33.33
N VAL A 110 0.00 -10.44 33.58
CA VAL A 110 -0.03 -9.19 32.80
C VAL A 110 0.35 -9.47 31.35
N VAL A 111 1.39 -10.26 31.09
CA VAL A 111 1.78 -10.67 29.73
C VAL A 111 0.72 -11.55 29.08
N ALA A 112 0.15 -12.51 29.80
CA ALA A 112 -0.95 -13.33 29.30
C ALA A 112 -2.17 -12.49 28.89
N TYR A 113 -2.43 -11.38 29.61
CA TYR A 113 -3.49 -10.44 29.31
C TYR A 113 -3.18 -9.56 28.09
N THR A 114 -1.95 -9.07 27.94
CA THR A 114 -1.59 -8.09 26.89
C THR A 114 -1.15 -8.71 25.57
N THR A 115 -0.27 -9.72 25.58
CA THR A 115 0.41 -10.19 24.35
C THR A 115 -0.23 -11.42 23.71
N ARG A 116 -1.25 -12.02 24.34
CA ARG A 116 -1.87 -13.30 23.93
C ARG A 116 -0.87 -14.44 23.73
N SER A 117 0.33 -14.32 24.29
CA SER A 117 1.41 -15.28 24.12
C SER A 117 1.50 -16.17 25.36
N GLY A 118 1.39 -17.47 25.16
CA GLY A 118 1.53 -18.46 26.23
C GLY A 118 0.52 -19.58 26.13
N SER A 119 0.59 -20.49 27.09
CA SER A 119 -0.35 -21.59 27.25
C SER A 119 -1.03 -21.52 28.61
N PHE A 120 -2.23 -22.08 28.70
CA PHE A 120 -2.91 -22.27 29.96
C PHE A 120 -3.23 -23.75 30.17
N SER A 121 -3.28 -24.15 31.44
CA SER A 121 -3.72 -25.48 31.87
C SER A 121 -4.65 -25.30 33.07
N PHE A 122 -5.94 -25.59 32.88
CA PHE A 122 -6.91 -25.63 33.95
C PHE A 122 -7.14 -27.06 34.44
N ARG A 123 -6.97 -27.27 35.75
CA ARG A 123 -7.15 -28.54 36.45
C ARG A 123 -8.36 -28.42 37.37
N PRO A 124 -9.50 -29.06 37.02
CA PRO A 124 -10.68 -29.08 37.88
C PRO A 124 -10.39 -29.88 39.14
N GLU A 125 -10.40 -29.21 40.29
CA GLU A 125 -10.17 -29.81 41.61
C GLU A 125 -10.71 -28.87 42.70
N ALA A 126 -11.02 -29.42 43.87
CA ALA A 126 -11.41 -28.60 45.00
C ALA A 126 -10.22 -27.73 45.44
N VAL A 127 -10.42 -26.41 45.48
CA VAL A 127 -9.40 -25.43 45.83
C VAL A 127 -9.76 -24.67 47.09
N VAL A 128 -8.79 -24.57 48.00
CA VAL A 128 -8.91 -23.79 49.23
C VAL A 128 -8.00 -22.57 49.11
N GLY A 129 -8.59 -21.39 49.03
CA GLY A 129 -7.89 -20.11 48.90
C GLY A 129 -8.39 -19.08 49.91
N GLN A 130 -7.55 -18.09 50.23
CA GLN A 130 -7.92 -16.89 51.00
C GLN A 130 -7.71 -15.66 50.13
N GLY A 131 -8.61 -14.67 50.21
CA GLY A 131 -8.54 -13.46 49.37
C GLY A 131 -9.16 -13.65 47.98
N TRP A 132 -10.33 -14.30 47.93
CA TRP A 132 -11.15 -14.38 46.73
C TRP A 132 -11.63 -12.98 46.33
N MET A 133 -11.56 -12.70 45.04
CA MET A 133 -12.13 -11.49 44.47
C MET A 133 -12.94 -11.83 43.21
N PRO A 134 -13.97 -11.03 42.88
CA PRO A 134 -14.68 -11.17 41.61
C PRO A 134 -13.71 -11.15 40.43
N THR A 135 -13.96 -11.99 39.44
CA THR A 135 -13.15 -12.06 38.21
C THR A 135 -12.99 -10.68 37.56
N ASP A 136 -14.06 -9.88 37.51
CA ASP A 136 -14.02 -8.55 36.89
C ASP A 136 -13.10 -7.58 37.64
N ASP A 137 -13.11 -7.63 38.98
CA ASP A 137 -12.21 -6.82 39.83
C ASP A 137 -10.75 -7.28 39.67
N PHE A 138 -10.52 -8.59 39.59
CA PHE A 138 -9.20 -9.15 39.31
C PHE A 138 -8.66 -8.67 37.96
N LEU A 139 -9.49 -8.74 36.90
CA LEU A 139 -9.10 -8.30 35.56
C LEU A 139 -8.84 -6.79 35.50
N LEU A 140 -9.60 -5.98 36.24
CA LEU A 140 -9.36 -4.54 36.36
C LEU A 140 -8.00 -4.24 37.01
N LEU A 141 -7.59 -5.02 38.02
CA LEU A 141 -6.26 -4.90 38.62
C LEU A 141 -5.15 -5.30 37.65
N VAL A 142 -5.36 -6.33 36.83
CA VAL A 142 -4.42 -6.74 35.77
C VAL A 142 -4.28 -5.63 34.72
N GLU A 143 -5.38 -5.04 34.28
CA GLU A 143 -5.42 -3.95 33.30
C GLU A 143 -4.71 -2.69 33.81
N THR A 144 -4.97 -2.30 35.06
CA THR A 144 -4.30 -1.16 35.72
C THR A 144 -2.78 -1.37 35.78
N ARG A 145 -2.35 -2.62 36.06
CA ARG A 145 -0.93 -2.96 36.16
C ARG A 145 -0.26 -3.05 34.79
N ALA A 146 -1.00 -3.48 33.75
CA ALA A 146 -0.55 -3.46 32.36
C ALA A 146 -0.23 -2.03 31.90
N GLY A 147 -1.14 -1.08 32.15
CA GLY A 147 -0.94 0.33 31.81
C GLY A 147 0.23 0.99 32.57
N ALA A 148 0.50 0.57 33.81
CA ALA A 148 1.63 1.08 34.58
C ALA A 148 2.99 0.59 34.05
N THR A 149 3.07 -0.64 33.51
CA THR A 149 4.28 -1.16 32.85
C THR A 149 4.58 -0.49 31.51
N GLU A 150 3.56 -0.08 30.75
CA GLU A 150 3.73 0.63 29.48
C GLU A 150 4.29 2.05 29.68
N GLY A 151 3.89 2.74 30.76
CA GLY A 151 4.41 4.06 31.13
C GLY A 151 5.89 4.09 31.54
N ALA A 152 6.45 2.97 32.00
CA ALA A 152 7.87 2.85 32.38
C ALA A 152 8.77 2.31 31.26
N ALA A 153 8.24 1.56 30.31
CA ALA A 153 8.99 0.98 29.18
C ALA A 153 9.01 1.86 27.91
N ALA A 154 8.12 2.86 27.82
CA ALA A 154 7.99 3.77 26.67
C ALA A 154 9.26 4.58 26.33
N GLY A 155 10.19 4.75 27.28
CA GLY A 155 11.45 5.47 27.05
C GLY A 155 12.55 4.66 26.37
N GLY A 156 12.47 3.32 26.37
CA GLY A 156 13.55 2.44 25.88
C GLY A 156 13.15 1.45 24.79
N GLU A 157 11.87 1.05 24.70
CA GLU A 157 11.44 0.04 23.73
C GLU A 157 11.09 0.61 22.35
N ALA A 158 10.87 1.93 22.23
CA ALA A 158 10.59 2.57 20.94
C ALA A 158 11.78 2.46 19.96
N GLU A 159 13.03 2.47 20.45
CA GLU A 159 14.22 2.22 19.62
C GLU A 159 14.44 0.73 19.30
N ALA A 160 13.96 -0.19 20.14
CA ALA A 160 14.16 -1.63 19.95
C ALA A 160 13.08 -2.30 19.07
N ARG A 161 11.84 -1.76 19.05
CA ARG A 161 10.72 -2.33 18.27
C ARG A 161 10.82 -2.07 16.77
N VAL A 162 11.58 -1.05 16.35
CA VAL A 162 11.95 -0.84 14.94
C VAL A 162 12.80 -2.00 14.39
N VAL A 163 13.40 -2.84 15.26
CA VAL A 163 14.31 -3.93 14.87
C VAL A 163 13.63 -5.31 14.83
N ARG A 164 12.41 -5.49 15.36
CA ARG A 164 11.67 -6.77 15.27
C ARG A 164 10.33 -6.57 14.58
N GLY A 165 10.33 -6.73 13.25
CA GLY A 165 9.20 -6.59 12.35
C GLY A 165 8.09 -7.63 12.52
N VAL A 166 7.42 -7.62 13.67
CA VAL A 166 6.08 -8.21 13.79
C VAL A 166 5.09 -7.09 13.49
N ASP A 167 4.46 -7.15 12.32
CA ASP A 167 3.41 -6.22 11.91
C ASP A 167 2.10 -6.60 12.60
N PRO A 168 1.65 -5.89 13.66
CA PRO A 168 0.45 -6.22 14.41
C PRO A 168 -0.84 -6.02 13.58
N LEU A 169 -0.73 -5.42 12.39
CA LEU A 169 -1.82 -5.17 11.46
C LEU A 169 -1.79 -6.08 10.24
N GLY A 170 -0.85 -7.02 10.15
CA GLY A 170 -0.68 -7.87 8.96
C GLY A 170 -1.98 -8.58 8.55
N GLU A 171 -2.67 -9.22 9.50
CA GLU A 171 -3.92 -9.95 9.24
C GLU A 171 -5.08 -9.02 8.84
N LEU A 172 -5.12 -7.79 9.36
CA LEU A 172 -6.13 -6.78 9.01
C LEU A 172 -5.83 -6.13 7.65
N ARG A 173 -4.54 -5.90 7.33
CA ARG A 173 -4.09 -5.46 6.01
C ARG A 173 -4.44 -6.52 4.96
N GLU A 174 -4.19 -7.80 5.25
CA GLU A 174 -4.55 -8.95 4.42
C GLU A 174 -6.07 -9.04 4.24
N SER A 175 -6.85 -8.99 5.32
CA SER A 175 -8.32 -9.00 5.27
C SER A 175 -8.91 -7.83 4.47
N LEU A 176 -8.36 -6.62 4.63
CA LEU A 176 -8.79 -5.47 3.83
C LEU A 176 -8.33 -5.62 2.37
N SER A 177 -7.22 -6.31 2.10
CA SER A 177 -6.69 -6.49 0.74
C SER A 177 -7.57 -7.43 -0.08
N GLU A 178 -8.28 -8.33 0.61
CA GLU A 178 -9.28 -9.23 0.04
C GLU A 178 -10.61 -8.55 -0.30
N ILE A 179 -10.91 -7.37 0.26
CA ILE A 179 -12.10 -6.60 -0.12
C ILE A 179 -11.85 -6.00 -1.50
N PRO A 180 -12.49 -6.50 -2.57
CA PRO A 180 -12.27 -5.97 -3.90
C PRO A 180 -12.94 -4.59 -3.92
N ILE A 181 -12.13 -3.53 -3.88
CA ILE A 181 -12.59 -2.22 -4.36
C ILE A 181 -12.87 -2.46 -5.84
N GLY A 182 -14.16 -2.59 -6.19
CA GLY A 182 -14.61 -3.21 -7.44
C GLY A 182 -13.69 -2.90 -8.62
N GLN A 183 -12.93 -3.91 -9.07
CA GLN A 183 -12.04 -3.75 -10.22
C GLN A 183 -12.93 -3.64 -11.45
N ALA A 184 -13.23 -2.40 -11.85
CA ALA A 184 -13.71 -2.13 -13.19
C ALA A 184 -12.68 -2.71 -14.17
N ALA A 185 -13.16 -3.38 -15.23
CA ALA A 185 -12.28 -3.92 -16.25
C ALA A 185 -11.35 -2.83 -16.79
N THR A 186 -10.05 -3.11 -16.89
CA THR A 186 -9.04 -2.14 -17.35
C THR A 186 -9.35 -1.70 -18.76
N ARG A 187 -9.59 -0.41 -18.99
CA ARG A 187 -10.01 0.13 -20.29
C ARG A 187 -8.81 0.48 -21.15
N VAL A 188 -8.68 -0.17 -22.30
CA VAL A 188 -7.64 0.13 -23.28
C VAL A 188 -8.29 0.72 -24.51
N ALA A 189 -8.06 2.01 -24.76
CA ALA A 189 -8.51 2.66 -25.99
C ALA A 189 -7.47 2.45 -27.10
N VAL A 190 -7.91 1.97 -28.25
CA VAL A 190 -7.08 1.79 -29.44
C VAL A 190 -7.61 2.69 -30.54
N ILE A 191 -6.80 3.64 -30.99
CA ILE A 191 -7.11 4.55 -32.09
C ILE A 191 -6.24 4.12 -33.27
N THR A 192 -6.86 3.61 -34.34
CA THR A 192 -6.16 2.98 -35.46
C THR A 192 -6.97 3.07 -36.74
N ALA A 193 -6.33 3.35 -37.88
CA ALA A 193 -7.01 3.24 -39.17
C ALA A 193 -7.29 1.77 -39.56
N ASP A 194 -6.52 0.82 -39.03
CA ASP A 194 -6.75 -0.62 -39.23
C ASP A 194 -7.12 -1.32 -37.91
N PRO A 195 -8.40 -1.67 -37.69
CA PRO A 195 -8.85 -2.34 -36.47
C PRO A 195 -8.58 -3.85 -36.47
N ARG A 196 -8.25 -4.47 -37.61
CA ARG A 196 -8.15 -5.93 -37.75
C ARG A 196 -7.15 -6.58 -36.78
N PRO A 197 -5.94 -6.02 -36.56
CA PRO A 197 -4.98 -6.60 -35.62
C PRO A 197 -5.52 -6.69 -34.19
N TYR A 198 -6.29 -5.68 -33.77
CA TYR A 198 -6.79 -5.55 -32.40
C TYR A 198 -8.05 -6.37 -32.15
N ARG A 199 -8.94 -6.48 -33.14
CA ARG A 199 -10.08 -7.40 -33.07
C ARG A 199 -9.65 -8.84 -32.85
N ALA A 200 -8.52 -9.25 -33.43
CA ALA A 200 -7.95 -10.57 -33.21
C ALA A 200 -7.40 -10.79 -31.78
N MET A 201 -7.14 -9.71 -31.03
CA MET A 201 -6.59 -9.72 -29.67
C MET A 201 -7.65 -9.59 -28.58
N GLU A 202 -8.88 -9.14 -28.92
CA GLU A 202 -9.96 -8.89 -27.95
C GLU A 202 -10.20 -10.07 -27.01
N GLY A 203 -10.19 -11.30 -27.54
CA GLY A 203 -10.39 -12.50 -26.72
C GLY A 203 -9.26 -12.76 -25.72
N GLU A 204 -8.02 -12.43 -26.08
CA GLU A 204 -6.88 -12.52 -25.17
C GLU A 204 -6.93 -11.42 -24.11
N TRP A 205 -7.16 -10.17 -24.53
CA TRP A 205 -7.25 -9.02 -23.62
C TRP A 205 -8.42 -9.16 -22.63
N ARG A 206 -9.57 -9.67 -23.08
CA ARG A 206 -10.70 -9.95 -22.18
C ARG A 206 -10.37 -11.02 -21.13
N ARG A 207 -9.62 -12.07 -21.50
CA ARG A 207 -9.14 -13.07 -20.52
C ARG A 207 -8.16 -12.49 -19.49
N ARG A 208 -7.47 -11.39 -19.83
CA ARG A 208 -6.60 -10.62 -18.93
C ARG A 208 -7.37 -9.57 -18.11
N GLY A 209 -8.70 -9.49 -18.23
CA GLY A 209 -9.52 -8.50 -17.54
C GLY A 209 -9.54 -7.11 -18.19
N TRP A 210 -9.04 -6.99 -19.42
CA TRP A 210 -9.01 -5.73 -20.16
C TRP A 210 -10.21 -5.60 -21.10
N MET A 211 -10.73 -4.39 -21.23
CA MET A 211 -11.76 -4.03 -22.19
C MET A 211 -11.16 -3.14 -23.27
N ALA A 212 -11.10 -3.66 -24.50
CA ALA A 212 -10.60 -2.93 -25.66
C ALA A 212 -11.71 -2.07 -26.28
N GLU A 213 -11.46 -0.78 -26.46
CA GLU A 213 -12.33 0.13 -27.21
C GLU A 213 -11.59 0.59 -28.47
N VAL A 214 -12.02 0.12 -29.64
CA VAL A 214 -11.32 0.38 -30.92
C VAL A 214 -12.03 1.47 -31.72
N PHE A 215 -11.29 2.53 -32.04
CA PHE A 215 -11.73 3.70 -32.80
C PHE A 215 -10.96 3.77 -34.12
N GLN A 216 -11.70 4.00 -35.22
CA GLN A 216 -11.11 4.06 -36.57
C GLN A 216 -10.62 5.44 -37.00
N GLU A 217 -10.96 6.46 -36.21
CA GLU A 217 -10.65 7.86 -36.46
C GLU A 217 -9.93 8.47 -35.25
N PRO A 218 -9.06 9.47 -35.45
CA PRO A 218 -8.33 10.12 -34.38
C PRO A 218 -9.27 10.96 -33.50
N ARG A 219 -9.83 10.32 -32.47
CA ARG A 219 -10.71 10.97 -31.49
C ARG A 219 -10.46 10.46 -30.07
N TRP A 220 -10.64 11.34 -29.09
CA TRP A 220 -10.58 10.95 -27.69
C TRP A 220 -11.84 10.15 -27.29
N PRO A 221 -11.73 9.09 -26.48
CA PRO A 221 -12.88 8.35 -25.97
C PRO A 221 -13.81 9.22 -25.13
N GLU A 222 -15.13 9.05 -25.30
CA GLU A 222 -16.12 9.76 -24.49
C GLU A 222 -16.24 9.15 -23.09
N GLY A 223 -16.57 9.99 -22.10
CA GLY A 223 -16.79 9.55 -20.72
C GLY A 223 -15.51 9.52 -19.88
N VAL A 224 -15.34 8.45 -19.08
CA VAL A 224 -14.17 8.29 -18.19
C VAL A 224 -12.92 8.10 -19.06
N PRO A 225 -11.76 8.70 -18.73
CA PRO A 225 -10.51 8.43 -19.43
C PRO A 225 -10.14 6.93 -19.42
N PRO A 226 -9.54 6.39 -20.49
CA PRO A 226 -9.06 5.01 -20.50
C PRO A 226 -7.84 4.83 -19.60
N ASP A 227 -7.54 3.59 -19.20
CA ASP A 227 -6.37 3.25 -18.39
C ASP A 227 -5.08 3.18 -19.21
N ALA A 228 -5.19 2.95 -20.53
CA ALA A 228 -4.10 3.06 -21.49
C ALA A 228 -4.63 3.45 -22.88
N LEU A 229 -3.77 4.09 -23.67
CA LEU A 229 -4.04 4.52 -25.04
C LEU A 229 -3.05 3.90 -26.01
N VAL A 230 -3.56 3.31 -27.10
CA VAL A 230 -2.77 2.85 -28.24
C VAL A 230 -3.07 3.75 -29.43
N LEU A 231 -2.06 4.45 -29.94
CA LEU A 231 -2.15 5.26 -31.14
C LEU A 231 -1.42 4.53 -32.27
N HIS A 232 -2.17 3.89 -33.17
CA HIS A 232 -1.61 3.22 -34.34
C HIS A 232 -1.86 4.05 -35.59
N LEU A 233 -0.80 4.71 -36.03
CA LEU A 233 -0.83 5.60 -37.16
C LEU A 233 -1.09 4.84 -38.45
N PRO A 234 -1.85 5.42 -39.39
CA PRO A 234 -1.98 4.87 -40.72
C PRO A 234 -0.63 4.87 -41.46
N ALA A 235 -0.58 4.16 -42.60
CA ALA A 235 0.55 4.21 -43.51
C ALA A 235 0.87 5.67 -43.93
N SER A 236 2.15 5.97 -44.16
CA SER A 236 2.66 7.35 -44.34
C SER A 236 1.90 8.19 -45.38
N GLY A 237 1.36 7.57 -46.44
CA GLY A 237 0.56 8.28 -47.46
C GLY A 237 -0.79 8.78 -46.95
N THR A 238 -1.40 8.09 -45.99
CA THR A 238 -2.69 8.45 -45.37
C THR A 238 -2.53 9.33 -44.14
N LEU A 239 -1.33 9.35 -43.55
CA LEU A 239 -0.98 10.20 -42.41
C LEU A 239 -0.72 11.65 -42.82
N ALA A 240 -0.25 11.87 -44.05
CA ALA A 240 0.16 13.18 -44.56
C ALA A 240 -0.91 14.26 -44.33
N GLY A 241 -0.56 15.28 -43.54
CA GLY A 241 -1.45 16.40 -43.18
C GLY A 241 -2.43 16.13 -42.03
N GLN A 242 -2.35 14.96 -41.38
CA GLN A 242 -3.14 14.59 -40.20
C GLN A 242 -2.29 14.39 -38.94
N GLU A 243 -0.98 14.59 -39.01
CA GLU A 243 -0.02 14.35 -37.92
C GLU A 243 -0.42 15.09 -36.64
N ALA A 244 -0.85 16.34 -36.80
CA ALA A 244 -1.30 17.20 -35.70
C ALA A 244 -2.47 16.60 -34.91
N LEU A 245 -3.38 15.86 -35.56
CA LEU A 245 -4.52 15.22 -34.89
C LEU A 245 -4.07 14.08 -33.98
N TRP A 246 -3.11 13.28 -34.43
CA TRP A 246 -2.53 12.17 -33.66
C TRP A 246 -1.68 12.69 -32.49
N LEU A 247 -0.89 13.73 -32.72
CA LEU A 247 -0.11 14.40 -31.67
C LEU A 247 -1.01 15.07 -30.63
N ALA A 248 -2.15 15.64 -31.04
CA ALA A 248 -3.12 16.23 -30.12
C ALA A 248 -3.66 15.18 -29.13
N LEU A 249 -3.93 13.95 -29.59
CA LEU A 249 -4.37 12.85 -28.72
C LEU A 249 -3.28 12.44 -27.71
N ALA A 250 -2.02 12.39 -28.13
CA ALA A 250 -0.90 12.11 -27.23
C ALA A 250 -0.76 13.21 -26.16
N ARG A 251 -0.83 14.49 -26.56
CA ARG A 251 -0.82 15.61 -25.62
C ARG A 251 -2.01 15.56 -24.67
N GLN A 252 -3.20 15.21 -25.16
CA GLN A 252 -4.39 15.06 -24.35
C GLN A 252 -4.27 13.91 -23.34
N ALA A 253 -3.65 12.79 -23.73
CA ALA A 253 -3.36 11.66 -22.85
C ALA A 253 -2.38 12.05 -21.74
N SER A 254 -1.30 12.74 -22.10
CA SER A 254 -0.31 13.27 -21.16
C SER A 254 -0.91 14.31 -20.19
N ALA A 255 -1.88 15.10 -20.66
CA ALA A 255 -2.59 16.08 -19.85
C ALA A 255 -3.69 15.49 -18.96
N GLN A 256 -4.05 14.21 -19.12
CA GLN A 256 -4.99 13.55 -18.19
C GLN A 256 -4.37 13.45 -16.81
N VAL A 257 -5.23 13.33 -15.79
CA VAL A 257 -4.74 13.07 -14.44
C VAL A 257 -5.49 11.94 -13.74
N PRO A 258 -4.80 10.80 -13.47
CA PRO A 258 -3.41 10.50 -13.80
C PRO A 258 -3.16 10.42 -15.33
N PRO A 259 -1.96 10.78 -15.83
CA PRO A 259 -1.62 10.70 -17.24
C PRO A 259 -1.92 9.32 -17.80
N VAL A 260 -2.55 9.27 -18.98
CA VAL A 260 -2.91 8.01 -19.63
C VAL A 260 -1.68 7.52 -20.39
N PRO A 261 -1.13 6.34 -20.03
CA PRO A 261 0.05 5.81 -20.69
C PRO A 261 -0.26 5.54 -22.17
N THR A 262 0.63 6.01 -23.04
CA THR A 262 0.43 6.02 -24.49
C THR A 262 1.47 5.18 -25.21
N LEU A 263 1.01 4.15 -25.93
CA LEU A 263 1.79 3.36 -26.87
C LEU A 263 1.56 3.89 -28.29
N TRP A 264 2.61 4.42 -28.90
CA TRP A 264 2.59 4.96 -30.26
C TRP A 264 3.15 3.93 -31.25
N ILE A 265 2.40 3.65 -32.31
CA ILE A 265 2.72 2.61 -33.30
C ILE A 265 2.75 3.23 -34.69
N GLY A 266 3.87 3.06 -35.40
CA GLY A 266 4.04 3.56 -36.77
C GLY A 266 4.61 4.97 -36.84
N GLY A 267 4.80 5.48 -38.06
CA GLY A 267 5.37 6.83 -38.30
C GLY A 267 6.85 7.00 -37.92
N LEU A 268 7.55 5.95 -37.44
CA LEU A 268 8.89 6.08 -36.86
C LEU A 268 10.03 6.37 -37.86
N ALA A 269 9.75 6.22 -39.16
CA ALA A 269 10.68 6.58 -40.22
C ALA A 269 10.84 8.10 -40.36
N ASP A 270 9.83 8.86 -39.96
CA ASP A 270 9.89 10.32 -39.89
C ASP A 270 10.52 10.75 -38.55
N ALA A 271 11.67 11.43 -38.65
CA ALA A 271 12.43 11.85 -37.48
C ALA A 271 11.77 13.00 -36.72
N GLU A 272 11.08 13.89 -37.43
CA GLU A 272 10.39 15.05 -36.85
C GLU A 272 9.17 14.58 -36.08
N LEU A 273 8.30 13.80 -36.73
CA LEU A 273 7.12 13.22 -36.08
C LEU A 273 7.48 12.39 -34.85
N ARG A 274 8.56 11.60 -34.92
CA ARG A 274 9.05 10.83 -33.76
C ARG A 274 9.48 11.75 -32.62
N HIS A 275 10.18 12.85 -32.90
CA HIS A 275 10.59 13.80 -31.89
C HIS A 275 9.38 14.51 -31.27
N GLU A 276 8.41 14.91 -32.09
CA GLU A 276 7.18 15.53 -31.64
C GLU A 276 6.32 14.59 -30.80
N ALA A 277 6.26 13.29 -31.14
CA ALA A 277 5.56 12.29 -30.34
C ALA A 277 6.19 12.13 -28.94
N ILE A 278 7.52 12.14 -28.84
CA ILE A 278 8.22 12.14 -27.54
C ILE A 278 7.89 13.43 -26.78
N GLY A 279 7.96 14.59 -27.43
CA GLY A 279 7.61 15.87 -26.83
C GLY A 279 6.14 16.00 -26.42
N ALA A 280 5.26 15.22 -27.05
CA ALA A 280 3.84 15.12 -26.70
C ALA A 280 3.55 14.21 -25.49
N GLY A 281 4.57 13.52 -24.96
CA GLY A 281 4.44 12.69 -23.76
C GLY A 281 4.12 11.22 -24.02
N VAL A 282 4.44 10.68 -25.20
CA VAL A 282 4.31 9.24 -25.49
C VAL A 282 5.29 8.41 -24.65
N ASP A 283 4.79 7.36 -23.99
CA ASP A 283 5.61 6.49 -23.13
C ASP A 283 6.46 5.48 -23.90
N PHE A 284 5.96 4.98 -25.03
CA PHE A 284 6.67 3.99 -25.83
C PHE A 284 6.35 4.10 -27.33
N LEU A 285 7.38 3.95 -28.15
CA LEU A 285 7.31 3.98 -29.61
C LEU A 285 7.60 2.58 -30.17
N LEU A 286 6.69 2.05 -30.98
CA LEU A 286 6.79 0.74 -31.61
C LEU A 286 6.65 0.86 -33.14
N PRO A 287 7.44 0.14 -33.95
CA PRO A 287 7.23 0.11 -35.38
C PRO A 287 5.90 -0.58 -35.73
N ALA A 288 5.26 -0.11 -36.81
CA ALA A 288 4.12 -0.82 -37.39
C ALA A 288 4.58 -2.19 -37.95
N PRO A 289 3.70 -3.21 -37.98
CA PRO A 289 4.06 -4.52 -38.51
C PRO A 289 4.42 -4.43 -39.99
N MET A 290 5.49 -5.11 -40.42
CA MET A 290 5.92 -5.15 -41.83
C MET A 290 4.97 -5.96 -42.73
N GLY A 291 3.94 -6.60 -42.17
CA GLY A 291 2.92 -7.36 -42.90
C GLY A 291 1.73 -7.73 -42.02
N GLU A 292 0.56 -7.92 -42.64
CA GLU A 292 -0.72 -8.13 -41.93
C GLU A 292 -0.94 -9.59 -41.47
N VAL A 293 -0.14 -10.53 -41.98
CA VAL A 293 -0.29 -11.97 -41.75
C VAL A 293 1.06 -12.64 -41.47
N GLY A 294 1.01 -13.82 -40.85
CA GLY A 294 2.19 -14.62 -40.52
C GLY A 294 2.89 -14.17 -39.24
N GLU A 295 4.17 -14.55 -39.12
CA GLU A 295 4.96 -14.40 -37.90
C GLU A 295 5.16 -12.94 -37.48
N SER A 296 5.34 -12.01 -38.42
CA SER A 296 5.48 -10.58 -38.13
C SER A 296 4.23 -9.98 -37.48
N ALA A 297 3.05 -10.36 -37.98
CA ALA A 297 1.78 -9.92 -37.39
C ALA A 297 1.54 -10.55 -36.01
N ARG A 298 1.97 -11.81 -35.81
CA ARG A 298 1.92 -12.48 -34.49
C ARG A 298 2.80 -11.76 -33.47
N ARG A 299 4.07 -11.51 -33.81
CA ARG A 299 5.02 -10.81 -32.94
C ARG A 299 4.56 -9.41 -32.59
N PHE A 300 4.04 -8.66 -33.56
CA PHE A 300 3.47 -7.34 -33.30
C PHE A 300 2.37 -7.39 -32.23
N ARG A 301 1.41 -8.32 -32.35
CA ARG A 301 0.34 -8.47 -31.35
C ARG A 301 0.91 -8.83 -29.97
N GLU A 302 1.88 -9.74 -29.91
CA GLU A 302 2.54 -10.12 -28.65
C GLU A 302 3.28 -8.93 -28.02
N GLU A 303 4.02 -8.15 -28.82
CA GLU A 303 4.75 -6.97 -28.37
C GLU A 303 3.81 -5.89 -27.83
N VAL A 304 2.71 -5.59 -28.55
CA VAL A 304 1.69 -4.64 -28.09
C VAL A 304 1.12 -5.07 -26.73
N THR A 305 0.75 -6.35 -26.58
CA THR A 305 0.21 -6.86 -25.31
C THR A 305 1.24 -6.76 -24.19
N ILE A 306 2.49 -7.19 -24.42
CA ILE A 306 3.56 -7.14 -23.40
C ILE A 306 3.85 -5.69 -22.97
N LEU A 307 3.88 -4.76 -23.92
CA LEU A 307 4.15 -3.36 -23.64
C LEU A 307 3.00 -2.72 -22.86
N LEU A 308 1.76 -2.97 -23.27
CA LEU A 308 0.59 -2.52 -22.51
C LEU A 308 0.57 -3.11 -21.10
N GLU A 309 0.87 -4.39 -20.95
CA GLU A 309 0.97 -5.05 -19.65
C GLU A 309 1.99 -4.33 -18.75
N ARG A 310 3.18 -4.04 -19.27
CA ARG A 310 4.21 -3.28 -18.53
C ARG A 310 3.74 -1.88 -18.13
N LEU A 311 3.09 -1.16 -19.04
CA LEU A 311 2.60 0.20 -18.76
C LEU A 311 1.48 0.18 -17.71
N LEU A 312 0.54 -0.75 -17.83
CA LEU A 312 -0.56 -0.94 -16.89
C LEU A 312 -0.05 -1.43 -15.52
N SER A 313 0.90 -2.36 -15.46
CA SER A 313 1.51 -2.81 -14.20
C SER A 313 2.23 -1.69 -13.48
N ARG A 314 2.97 -0.81 -14.19
CA ARG A 314 3.60 0.36 -13.55
C ARG A 314 2.58 1.30 -12.93
N ARG A 315 1.46 1.52 -13.61
CA ARG A 315 0.34 2.33 -13.11
C ARG A 315 -0.34 1.67 -11.90
N ALA A 316 -0.52 0.35 -11.95
CA ALA A 316 -1.09 -0.44 -10.86
C ALA A 316 -0.22 -0.38 -9.59
N VAL A 317 1.11 -0.54 -9.70
CA VAL A 317 2.03 -0.44 -8.55
C VAL A 317 1.92 0.92 -7.86
N LEU A 318 1.87 2.01 -8.63
CA LEU A 318 1.72 3.35 -8.05
C LEU A 318 0.35 3.55 -7.37
N ALA A 319 -0.71 2.98 -7.93
CA ALA A 319 -2.04 3.01 -7.32
C ALA A 319 -2.12 2.14 -6.05
N GLU A 320 -1.45 0.99 -6.05
CA GLU A 320 -1.35 0.07 -4.93
C GLU A 320 -0.59 0.71 -3.75
N THR A 321 0.56 1.35 -4.01
CA THR A 321 1.30 2.10 -2.97
C THR A 321 0.46 3.22 -2.34
N ALA A 322 -0.35 3.93 -3.13
CA ALA A 322 -1.25 4.95 -2.61
C ALA A 322 -2.40 4.34 -1.79
N ALA A 323 -2.97 3.22 -2.24
CA ALA A 323 -4.02 2.51 -1.53
C ALA A 323 -3.53 1.88 -0.22
N GLU A 324 -2.32 1.33 -0.20
CA GLU A 324 -1.64 0.84 1.00
C GLU A 324 -1.40 1.97 2.01
N ALA A 325 -0.84 3.09 1.58
CA ALA A 325 -0.60 4.23 2.45
C ALA A 325 -1.90 4.81 3.04
N PHE A 326 -2.99 4.84 2.25
CA PHE A 326 -4.31 5.23 2.73
C PHE A 326 -4.88 4.24 3.76
N ARG A 327 -4.77 2.94 3.46
CA ARG A 327 -5.22 1.85 4.34
C ARG A 327 -4.48 1.88 5.68
N ASP A 328 -3.18 2.11 5.64
CA ASP A 328 -2.33 2.25 6.84
C ASP A 328 -2.78 3.41 7.72
N TYR A 329 -3.08 4.56 7.11
CA TYR A 329 -3.63 5.69 7.83
C TYR A 329 -5.02 5.40 8.40
N PHE A 330 -5.90 4.78 7.62
CA PHE A 330 -7.22 4.38 8.07
C PHE A 330 -7.14 3.41 9.26
N LEU A 331 -6.26 2.42 9.21
CA LEU A 331 -6.04 1.50 10.32
C LEU A 331 -5.52 2.25 11.55
N ALA A 332 -4.52 3.13 11.39
CA ALA A 332 -3.98 3.93 12.49
C ALA A 332 -5.08 4.75 13.21
N LEU A 333 -6.06 5.30 12.47
CA LEU A 333 -7.22 6.00 13.05
C LEU A 333 -8.12 5.12 13.93
N HIS A 334 -8.16 3.81 13.69
CA HIS A 334 -9.11 2.89 14.34
C HIS A 334 -8.50 2.05 15.48
N ILE A 335 -7.18 2.05 15.63
CA ILE A 335 -6.49 1.19 16.62
C ILE A 335 -5.94 1.95 17.83
N ASP A 336 -6.48 3.14 18.14
CA ASP A 336 -5.93 4.03 19.19
C ASP A 336 -4.41 4.26 19.03
N ALA A 337 -3.94 4.38 17.78
CA ALA A 337 -2.53 4.60 17.50
C ALA A 337 -2.05 5.91 18.13
N SER A 338 -0.75 5.96 18.48
CA SER A 338 -0.19 7.16 19.06
C SER A 338 -0.30 8.35 18.08
N PRO A 339 -0.42 9.59 18.58
CA PRO A 339 -0.44 10.80 17.75
C PRO A 339 0.77 10.92 16.81
N ALA A 340 1.91 10.36 17.20
CA ALA A 340 3.11 10.29 16.35
C ALA A 340 2.93 9.31 15.17
N GLU A 341 2.35 8.14 15.41
CA GLU A 341 2.08 7.13 14.36
C GLU A 341 0.98 7.58 13.40
N LEU A 342 -0.05 8.25 13.91
CA LEU A 342 -1.08 8.90 13.09
C LEU A 342 -0.48 9.96 12.17
N ARG A 343 0.39 10.84 12.70
CA ARG A 343 1.14 11.83 11.92
C ARG A 343 2.00 11.18 10.85
N ALA A 344 2.78 10.16 11.23
CA ALA A 344 3.65 9.45 10.30
C ALA A 344 2.86 8.78 9.17
N SER A 345 1.73 8.16 9.48
CA SER A 345 0.88 7.48 8.48
C SER A 345 0.18 8.48 7.54
N LEU A 346 -0.30 9.62 8.08
CA LEU A 346 -0.84 10.70 7.27
C LEU A 346 0.21 11.32 6.34
N LEU A 347 1.43 11.54 6.84
CA LEU A 347 2.55 12.05 6.03
C LEU A 347 2.96 11.04 4.94
N ARG A 348 2.94 9.73 5.21
CA ARG A 348 3.17 8.69 4.19
C ARG A 348 2.09 8.70 3.11
N ALA A 349 0.82 8.84 3.49
CA ALA A 349 -0.27 8.99 2.52
C ALA A 349 -0.07 10.24 1.64
N ALA A 350 0.32 11.37 2.24
CA ALA A 350 0.60 12.60 1.49
C ALA A 350 1.85 12.52 0.59
N ALA A 351 2.86 11.75 0.98
CA ALA A 351 4.06 11.51 0.18
C ALA A 351 3.79 10.73 -1.12
N THR A 352 2.59 10.15 -1.28
CA THR A 352 2.16 9.57 -2.57
C THR A 352 1.72 10.63 -3.58
N SER A 353 1.50 11.88 -3.13
CA SER A 353 0.98 12.99 -3.94
C SER A 353 1.96 14.15 -4.09
N PHE A 354 2.90 14.33 -3.16
CA PHE A 354 3.88 15.43 -3.17
C PHE A 354 5.32 14.93 -3.02
N GLU A 355 6.28 15.63 -3.61
CA GLU A 355 7.71 15.35 -3.44
C GLU A 355 8.16 15.72 -2.01
N ARG A 356 7.60 16.80 -1.46
CA ARG A 356 7.91 17.30 -0.12
C ARG A 356 6.65 17.74 0.59
N GLY A 357 6.66 17.69 1.91
CA GLY A 357 5.51 18.12 2.69
C GLY A 357 5.86 18.44 4.13
N VAL A 358 5.12 19.38 4.72
CA VAL A 358 5.23 19.74 6.13
C VAL A 358 3.85 19.82 6.76
N LEU A 359 3.72 19.21 7.95
CA LEU A 359 2.52 19.28 8.77
C LEU A 359 2.76 20.28 9.90
N LEU A 360 1.86 21.24 10.03
CA LEU A 360 1.91 22.34 10.97
C LEU A 360 0.72 22.28 11.92
N ALA A 361 0.95 22.47 13.21
CA ALA A 361 -0.08 22.81 14.18
C ALA A 361 -0.30 24.32 14.21
N VAL A 362 -1.56 24.74 14.20
CA VAL A 362 -1.92 26.15 14.40
C VAL A 362 -1.88 26.41 15.91
N ARG A 363 -0.89 27.18 16.37
CA ARG A 363 -0.79 27.65 17.76
C ARG A 363 -1.09 29.15 17.84
N PRO A 364 -1.45 29.70 19.01
CA PRO A 364 -1.77 31.14 19.13
C PRO A 364 -0.64 32.07 18.69
N THR A 365 0.60 31.67 18.93
CA THR A 365 1.80 32.52 18.68
C THR A 365 2.61 32.10 17.47
N ALA A 366 2.36 30.92 16.89
CA ALA A 366 3.12 30.41 15.74
C ALA A 366 2.44 29.22 15.05
N PHE A 367 2.98 28.81 13.90
CA PHE A 367 2.73 27.49 13.32
C PHE A 367 3.86 26.53 13.75
N GLU A 368 3.54 25.53 14.55
CA GLU A 368 4.53 24.57 15.06
C GLU A 368 4.65 23.38 14.10
N THR A 369 5.86 23.00 13.72
CA THR A 369 6.06 21.88 12.81
C THR A 369 5.95 20.55 13.55
N LEU A 370 4.95 19.76 13.19
CA LEU A 370 4.69 18.45 13.77
C LEU A 370 5.44 17.31 13.07
N GLY A 371 5.90 17.54 11.85
CA GLY A 371 6.63 16.57 11.03
C GLY A 371 6.63 16.96 9.56
N GLY A 372 7.41 16.26 8.75
CA GLY A 372 7.48 16.48 7.31
C GLY A 372 8.36 15.47 6.61
N PHE A 373 8.37 15.51 5.28
CA PHE A 373 9.19 14.65 4.43
C PHE A 373 9.80 15.47 3.28
N GLY A 374 10.93 15.01 2.74
CA GLY A 374 11.58 15.64 1.60
C GLY A 374 12.28 16.99 1.88
N LEU A 375 12.29 17.46 3.14
CA LEU A 375 12.86 18.77 3.54
C LEU A 375 14.22 18.65 4.26
N GLY A 376 14.63 17.45 4.66
CA GLY A 376 15.91 17.20 5.35
C GLY A 376 16.08 18.01 6.65
N ALA A 377 17.33 18.33 7.01
CA ALA A 377 17.67 19.13 8.19
C ALA A 377 17.24 20.60 8.09
N ALA A 378 16.78 21.05 6.92
CA ALA A 378 16.36 22.43 6.68
C ALA A 378 14.90 22.70 7.08
N CYS A 379 14.15 21.69 7.52
CA CYS A 379 12.75 21.86 7.91
C CYS A 379 12.64 22.79 9.14
N PRO A 380 11.92 23.93 9.06
CA PRO A 380 11.78 24.84 10.18
C PRO A 380 11.01 24.15 11.30
N ARG A 381 11.47 24.28 12.56
CA ARG A 381 10.75 23.76 13.73
C ARG A 381 9.44 24.53 14.00
N GLN A 382 9.41 25.79 13.59
CA GLN A 382 8.28 26.68 13.80
C GLN A 382 8.33 27.79 12.75
N LEU A 383 7.15 28.22 12.29
CA LEU A 383 6.96 29.38 11.44
C LEU A 383 6.17 30.45 12.20
N PRO A 384 6.47 31.75 12.01
CA PRO A 384 5.75 32.82 12.69
C PRO A 384 4.29 32.90 12.23
N ARG A 385 3.39 33.38 13.10
CA ARG A 385 2.07 33.87 12.67
C ARG A 385 2.24 35.09 11.76
N GLY A 386 1.20 35.39 10.97
CA GLY A 386 1.20 36.52 10.06
C GLY A 386 1.71 36.22 8.65
N ILE A 387 2.09 34.97 8.35
CA ILE A 387 2.31 34.54 6.97
C ILE A 387 0.94 34.51 6.26
N ALA A 388 0.68 35.51 5.44
CA ALA A 388 -0.66 35.80 4.92
C ALA A 388 -1.31 34.60 4.19
N ALA A 389 -0.54 33.83 3.41
CA ALA A 389 -1.03 32.62 2.74
C ALA A 389 -1.51 31.53 3.72
N LEU A 390 -0.79 31.33 4.84
CA LEU A 390 -1.16 30.35 5.86
C LEU A 390 -2.37 30.85 6.69
N GLU A 391 -2.40 32.13 7.05
CA GLU A 391 -3.53 32.74 7.76
C GLU A 391 -4.82 32.71 6.92
N GLN A 392 -4.68 32.90 5.61
CA GLN A 392 -5.78 32.74 4.67
C GLN A 392 -6.28 31.29 4.66
N ALA A 393 -5.40 30.28 4.64
CA ALA A 393 -5.80 28.88 4.70
C ALA A 393 -6.55 28.50 5.99
N VAL A 394 -6.14 29.06 7.13
CA VAL A 394 -6.86 28.91 8.42
C VAL A 394 -8.29 29.47 8.32
N THR A 395 -8.48 30.56 7.59
CA THR A 395 -9.76 31.30 7.51
C THR A 395 -10.71 30.77 6.45
N VAL A 396 -10.21 30.45 5.25
CA VAL A 396 -11.03 30.08 4.07
C VAL A 396 -11.58 28.65 4.18
N ARG A 397 -11.05 27.85 5.12
CA ARG A 397 -11.51 26.49 5.45
C ARG A 397 -11.62 25.53 4.25
N ARG A 398 -10.76 25.69 3.25
CA ARG A 398 -10.66 24.81 2.08
C ARG A 398 -9.21 24.66 1.67
N ALA A 399 -8.92 23.63 0.89
CA ALA A 399 -7.62 23.49 0.25
C ALA A 399 -7.33 24.68 -0.67
N ILE A 400 -6.13 25.24 -0.60
CA ILE A 400 -5.69 26.36 -1.44
C ILE A 400 -4.52 25.89 -2.27
N ARG A 401 -4.62 25.99 -3.60
CA ARG A 401 -3.48 25.76 -4.49
C ARG A 401 -2.58 26.99 -4.49
N CYS A 402 -1.27 26.81 -4.38
CA CYS A 402 -0.33 27.94 -4.39
C CYS A 402 -0.40 28.75 -5.70
N ALA A 403 -0.82 28.13 -6.80
CA ALA A 403 -1.09 28.81 -8.07
C ALA A 403 -2.29 29.77 -8.01
N GLU A 404 -3.26 29.55 -7.10
CA GLU A 404 -4.41 30.43 -6.87
C GLU A 404 -4.07 31.63 -5.97
N LEU A 405 -2.93 31.59 -5.27
CA LEU A 405 -2.47 32.70 -4.45
C LEU A 405 -1.97 33.84 -5.33
N ASP A 406 -2.20 35.07 -4.89
CA ASP A 406 -1.60 36.26 -5.47
C ASP A 406 -0.06 36.18 -5.40
N ALA A 407 0.62 36.85 -6.33
CA ALA A 407 2.08 36.78 -6.44
C ALA A 407 2.80 37.16 -5.13
N SER A 408 2.32 38.19 -4.42
CA SER A 408 2.88 38.62 -3.13
C SER A 408 2.71 37.56 -2.04
N LEU A 409 1.54 36.91 -1.96
CA LEU A 409 1.27 35.84 -0.98
C LEU A 409 2.15 34.62 -1.24
N ARG A 410 2.41 34.33 -2.52
CA ARG A 410 3.26 33.23 -2.95
C ARG A 410 4.73 33.50 -2.63
N GLU A 411 5.20 34.72 -2.81
CA GLU A 411 6.54 35.17 -2.43
C GLU A 411 6.75 35.13 -0.92
N ASP A 412 5.77 35.61 -0.13
CA ASP A 412 5.80 35.54 1.33
C ASP A 412 5.86 34.10 1.83
N LEU A 413 5.08 33.19 1.23
CA LEU A 413 5.11 31.77 1.54
C LEU A 413 6.45 31.14 1.18
N ALA A 414 7.00 31.44 0.00
CA ALA A 414 8.29 30.92 -0.44
C ALA A 414 9.44 31.40 0.45
N ALA A 415 9.40 32.66 0.93
CA ALA A 415 10.38 33.21 1.85
C ALA A 415 10.36 32.55 3.23
N ALA A 416 9.19 32.05 3.66
CA ALA A 416 9.04 31.33 4.92
C ALA A 416 9.52 29.87 4.85
N LEU A 417 9.73 29.32 3.65
CA LEU A 417 10.08 27.90 3.45
C LEU A 417 11.56 27.71 3.10
N PRO A 418 12.09 26.48 3.27
CA PRO A 418 13.46 26.16 2.87
C PRO A 418 13.71 26.41 1.39
N ALA A 419 14.94 26.80 1.05
CA ALA A 419 15.35 27.08 -0.33
C ALA A 419 15.04 25.89 -1.27
N GLY A 420 14.44 26.19 -2.42
CA GLY A 420 14.01 25.18 -3.40
C GLY A 420 12.61 24.61 -3.19
N CYS A 421 11.87 25.09 -2.18
CA CYS A 421 10.41 24.91 -2.10
C CYS A 421 9.74 25.94 -3.01
N GLY A 422 9.37 25.52 -4.23
CA GLY A 422 8.87 26.41 -5.28
C GLY A 422 7.42 26.88 -5.12
N ALA A 423 6.98 27.65 -6.12
CA ALA A 423 5.63 28.22 -6.27
C ALA A 423 4.51 27.18 -6.46
N ASP A 424 4.85 25.92 -6.75
CA ASP A 424 3.90 24.85 -7.02
C ASP A 424 3.70 23.97 -5.78
N GLY A 425 2.49 23.99 -5.25
CA GLY A 425 2.12 23.29 -4.03
C GLY A 425 0.67 23.53 -3.64
N GLU A 426 0.26 22.96 -2.52
CA GLU A 426 -1.08 23.12 -1.96
C GLU A 426 -1.05 23.21 -0.44
N ILE A 427 -1.94 24.04 0.11
CA ILE A 427 -2.19 24.18 1.55
C ILE A 427 -3.50 23.47 1.86
N LEU A 428 -3.43 22.40 2.66
CA LEU A 428 -4.56 21.56 3.06
C LEU A 428 -4.87 21.77 4.55
N PRO A 429 -5.98 22.41 4.93
CA PRO A 429 -6.32 22.61 6.33
C PRO A 429 -6.86 21.34 7.00
N LEU A 430 -6.52 21.17 8.29
CA LEU A 430 -7.01 20.10 9.17
C LEU A 430 -7.98 20.68 10.20
N PHE A 431 -9.12 20.03 10.41
CA PHE A 431 -10.16 20.52 11.32
C PHE A 431 -10.44 19.56 12.47
N ALA A 432 -10.59 20.12 13.66
CA ALA A 432 -11.23 19.48 14.80
C ALA A 432 -12.59 20.15 15.02
N GLY A 433 -13.68 19.50 14.59
CA GLY A 433 -14.98 20.14 14.51
C GLY A 433 -14.96 21.31 13.52
N ASN A 434 -15.22 22.53 14.01
CA ASN A 434 -15.25 23.75 13.20
C ASN A 434 -13.97 24.58 13.26
N GLU A 435 -12.97 24.15 14.03
CA GLU A 435 -11.72 24.88 14.22
C GLU A 435 -10.61 24.28 13.34
N CYS A 436 -9.87 25.16 12.65
CA CYS A 436 -8.67 24.75 11.92
C CYS A 436 -7.51 24.62 12.92
N VAL A 437 -7.17 23.38 13.24
CA VAL A 437 -6.14 23.05 14.25
C VAL A 437 -4.77 22.82 13.63
N GLY A 438 -4.71 22.54 12.33
CA GLY A 438 -3.45 22.31 11.62
C GLY A 438 -3.54 22.65 10.14
N LEU A 439 -2.37 22.74 9.51
CA LEU A 439 -2.22 22.89 8.07
C LEU A 439 -1.20 21.87 7.58
N PHE A 440 -1.48 21.22 6.46
CA PHE A 440 -0.46 20.51 5.70
C PHE A 440 -0.10 21.34 4.48
N LEU A 441 1.18 21.53 4.25
CA LEU A 441 1.71 22.17 3.05
C LEU A 441 2.40 21.10 2.22
N GLY A 442 1.81 20.74 1.08
CA GLY A 442 2.40 19.90 0.06
C GLY A 442 3.15 20.75 -0.95
N ILE A 443 4.38 20.38 -1.26
CA ILE A 443 5.29 21.14 -2.12
C ILE A 443 5.71 20.22 -3.26
N GLN A 444 5.66 20.75 -4.49
CA GLN A 444 5.95 20.01 -5.72
C GLN A 444 5.09 18.75 -5.85
N PRO A 445 3.85 18.87 -6.36
CA PRO A 445 3.02 17.71 -6.64
C PRO A 445 3.79 16.72 -7.52
N LEU A 446 3.82 15.43 -7.14
CA LEU A 446 4.47 14.39 -7.94
C LEU A 446 3.84 14.26 -9.33
N ARG A 447 2.56 14.62 -9.43
CA ARG A 447 1.79 14.68 -10.67
C ARG A 447 1.07 16.04 -10.76
N PRO A 448 1.67 17.02 -11.44
CA PRO A 448 1.07 18.34 -11.62
C PRO A 448 -0.33 18.22 -12.25
N GLY A 449 -1.33 18.87 -11.65
CA GLY A 449 -2.73 18.83 -12.10
C GLY A 449 -3.60 17.75 -11.46
N GLU A 450 -3.04 16.83 -10.66
CA GLU A 450 -3.82 15.78 -9.99
C GLU A 450 -4.80 16.37 -9.00
N SER A 451 -6.03 15.84 -9.02
CA SER A 451 -7.02 16.21 -8.03
C SER A 451 -6.61 15.62 -6.69
N THR A 452 -6.07 16.48 -5.85
CA THR A 452 -5.81 16.22 -4.44
C THR A 452 -7.09 16.28 -3.60
N ALA A 453 -8.29 16.36 -4.20
CA ALA A 453 -9.54 16.54 -3.47
C ALA A 453 -9.79 15.43 -2.43
N ALA A 454 -9.49 14.17 -2.78
CA ALA A 454 -9.59 13.05 -1.84
C ALA A 454 -8.63 13.22 -0.66
N LEU A 455 -7.39 13.65 -0.93
CA LEU A 455 -6.38 13.94 0.09
C LEU A 455 -6.79 15.15 0.94
N ALA A 456 -7.35 16.21 0.34
CA ALA A 456 -7.88 17.37 1.03
C ALA A 456 -9.03 17.00 1.98
N MET A 457 -9.95 16.13 1.55
CA MET A 457 -10.99 15.60 2.43
C MET A 457 -10.42 14.79 3.58
N LEU A 458 -9.38 13.99 3.32
CA LEU A 458 -8.68 13.22 4.34
C LEU A 458 -8.10 14.16 5.39
N PHE A 459 -7.29 15.14 4.98
CA PHE A 459 -6.69 16.13 5.87
C PHE A 459 -7.74 16.93 6.65
N ALA A 460 -8.81 17.36 5.99
CA ALA A 460 -9.91 18.09 6.64
C ALA A 460 -10.51 17.31 7.83
N ARG A 461 -10.53 15.98 7.77
CA ARG A 461 -11.06 15.10 8.84
C ARG A 461 -10.00 14.62 9.84
N SER A 462 -8.75 15.03 9.66
CA SER A 462 -7.60 14.52 10.40
C SER A 462 -7.18 15.42 11.58
N GLY A 463 -8.08 16.24 12.14
CA GLY A 463 -7.73 17.16 13.23
C GLY A 463 -7.22 16.47 14.50
N ALA A 464 -7.62 15.22 14.76
CA ALA A 464 -7.13 14.41 15.88
C ALA A 464 -5.59 14.23 15.84
N VAL A 465 -4.99 14.29 14.64
CA VAL A 465 -3.55 14.14 14.41
C VAL A 465 -2.74 15.30 15.01
N VAL A 466 -3.40 16.44 15.30
CA VAL A 466 -2.79 17.66 15.83
C VAL A 466 -3.08 17.85 17.33
N GLN A 467 -4.03 17.10 17.89
CA GLN A 467 -4.41 17.20 19.29
C GLN A 467 -3.37 16.49 20.16
N HIS A 468 -2.30 17.20 20.53
CA HIS A 468 -1.63 17.20 21.85
C HIS A 468 -0.81 18.49 21.99
#